data_AF-A0A498Q0F6-F1
#
_entry.id   AF-A0A498Q0F6-F1
#
_cell.length_a   1.000
_cell.length_b   1.000
_cell.length_c   1.000
_cell.angle_alpha   90.00
_cell.angle_beta   90.00
_cell.angle_gamma   90.00
#
_symmetry.space_group_name_H-M   'P 1'
#
loop_
_entity.id
_entity.type
_entity.pdbx_description
1 polymer ?
#
loop_
_entity_poly.entity_id
_entity_poly.type
_entity_poly.pdbx_seq_one_letter_code
_entity_poly.pdbx_strand_id
1 'polypeptide(L)'
;MGSFTVHDFTAFVRAVYGHEPFRWQVRLAELVLTTGKWPPLLDIPTGAGKTLALDIALFSLAADPSAAPRRIVFVVDRRVIVTQVAGRVRQLLEALGQSQDSDSIVAEVSRRLRTLFGSPDTDQIPFVFAELRGGIALDDSWASRPDVPTVLVSTVDQVGSRLLFRGYGVSRGMRPIHAGLLGCDALFLLDEVHLSRPFAHTLRELRAYHRPSSPLC
;
A
#
# COMPACT_ATOMS: atom_id res chain seq x y z
N MET A 1 7.90 11.58 19.63
CA MET A 1 8.60 11.16 18.39
C MET A 1 8.43 12.26 17.36
N GLY A 2 9.50 12.69 16.69
CA GLY A 2 9.42 13.77 15.70
C GLY A 2 8.51 13.40 14.53
N SER A 3 7.79 14.39 13.98
CA SER A 3 6.97 14.20 12.77
C SER A 3 7.90 14.01 11.56
N PHE A 4 7.60 13.04 10.70
CA PHE A 4 8.33 12.90 9.43
C PHE A 4 7.95 14.02 8.47
N THR A 5 8.96 14.54 7.79
CA THR A 5 8.84 15.61 6.80
C THR A 5 9.02 15.07 5.38
N VAL A 6 8.76 15.94 4.40
CA VAL A 6 9.06 15.62 2.98
C VAL A 6 10.57 15.45 2.72
N HIS A 7 11.42 16.07 3.53
CA HIS A 7 12.88 15.87 3.45
C HIS A 7 13.26 14.47 3.91
N ASP A 8 12.64 13.97 4.98
CA ASP A 8 12.83 12.60 5.46
C ASP A 8 12.38 11.59 4.41
N PHE A 9 11.25 11.84 3.75
CA PHE A 9 10.78 11.03 2.64
C PHE A 9 11.79 11.00 1.48
N THR A 10 12.37 12.15 1.13
CA THR A 10 13.37 12.23 0.06
C THR A 10 14.64 11.44 0.42
N ALA A 11 15.11 11.57 1.67
CA ALA A 11 16.23 10.79 2.19
C ALA A 11 15.93 9.28 2.21
N PHE A 12 14.70 8.91 2.57
CA PHE A 12 14.23 7.52 2.56
C PHE A 12 14.27 6.91 1.15
N VAL A 13 13.73 7.61 0.15
CA VAL A 13 13.76 7.16 -1.25
C VAL A 13 15.20 7.00 -1.75
N ARG A 14 16.07 7.99 -1.46
CA ARG A 14 17.50 7.92 -1.83
C ARG A 14 18.18 6.72 -1.18
N ALA A 15 17.91 6.43 0.09
CA ALA A 15 18.50 5.31 0.81
C ALA A 15 18.05 3.95 0.25
N VAL A 16 16.76 3.80 -0.10
CA VAL A 16 16.22 2.52 -0.61
C VAL A 16 16.60 2.28 -2.08
N TYR A 17 16.60 3.32 -2.92
CA TYR A 17 16.70 3.16 -4.37
C TYR A 17 17.96 3.77 -5.01
N GLY A 18 18.75 4.53 -4.26
CA GLY A 18 19.98 5.16 -4.76
C GLY A 18 19.76 6.37 -5.67
N HIS A 19 18.54 6.86 -5.82
CA HIS A 19 18.20 8.02 -6.66
C HIS A 19 17.19 8.94 -5.99
N GLU A 20 17.07 10.18 -6.49
CA GLU A 20 16.08 11.15 -6.01
C GLU A 20 14.66 10.80 -6.49
N PRO A 21 13.62 11.12 -5.69
CA PRO A 21 12.25 11.12 -6.15
C PRO A 21 12.01 12.24 -7.18
N PHE A 22 11.06 12.02 -8.10
CA PHE A 22 10.58 13.06 -9.00
C PHE A 22 9.82 14.16 -8.23
N ARG A 23 9.82 15.39 -8.78
CA ARG A 23 9.14 16.53 -8.16
C ARG A 23 7.66 16.29 -7.84
N TRP A 24 6.96 15.52 -8.68
CA TRP A 24 5.55 15.20 -8.42
C TRP A 24 5.39 14.25 -7.23
N GLN A 25 6.35 13.34 -7.01
CA GLN A 25 6.35 12.40 -5.88
C GLN A 25 6.62 13.15 -4.57
N VAL A 26 7.56 14.11 -4.58
CA VAL A 26 7.83 15.01 -3.45
C VAL A 26 6.58 15.81 -3.08
N ARG A 27 5.93 16.44 -4.07
CA ARG A 27 4.67 17.19 -3.84
C ARG A 27 3.54 16.31 -3.31
N LEU A 28 3.43 15.07 -3.83
CA LEU A 28 2.41 14.13 -3.34
C LEU A 28 2.72 13.70 -1.90
N ALA A 29 3.97 13.39 -1.58
CA ALA A 29 4.39 13.04 -0.22
C ALA A 29 4.12 14.18 0.76
N GLU A 30 4.47 15.41 0.40
CA GLU A 30 4.18 16.61 1.20
C GLU A 30 2.67 16.78 1.45
N LEU A 31 1.86 16.67 0.41
CA LEU A 31 0.40 16.75 0.53
C LEU A 31 -0.16 15.67 1.49
N VAL A 32 0.25 14.41 1.30
CA VAL A 32 -0.27 13.30 2.11
C VAL A 32 0.21 13.39 3.55
N LEU A 33 1.49 13.73 3.79
CA LEU A 33 2.04 13.88 5.14
C LEU A 33 1.40 15.05 5.92
N THR A 34 1.07 16.14 5.23
CA THR A 34 0.51 17.34 5.88
C THR A 34 -1.00 17.29 6.07
N THR A 35 -1.72 16.60 5.17
CA THR A 35 -3.20 16.63 5.15
C THR A 35 -3.85 15.29 5.45
N GLY A 36 -3.11 14.18 5.38
CA GLY A 36 -3.66 12.82 5.39
C GLY A 36 -4.51 12.47 4.17
N LYS A 37 -4.60 13.35 3.16
CA LYS A 37 -5.51 13.21 2.02
C LYS A 37 -4.76 12.85 0.75
N TRP A 38 -5.36 11.96 -0.03
CA TRP A 38 -4.91 11.60 -1.36
C TRP A 38 -5.73 12.33 -2.42
N PRO A 39 -5.09 12.81 -3.51
CA PRO A 39 -5.85 13.34 -4.64
C PRO A 39 -6.64 12.21 -5.31
N PRO A 40 -7.88 12.47 -5.78
CA PRO A 40 -8.71 11.44 -6.40
C PRO A 40 -8.17 10.97 -7.77
N LEU A 41 -7.26 11.72 -8.38
CA LEU A 41 -6.62 11.40 -9.64
C LEU A 41 -5.17 11.88 -9.64
N LEU A 42 -4.26 11.01 -10.07
CA LEU A 42 -2.86 11.32 -10.35
C LEU A 42 -2.64 11.27 -11.87
N ASP A 43 -2.79 12.41 -12.53
CA ASP A 43 -2.58 12.55 -13.97
C ASP A 43 -1.09 12.67 -14.29
N ILE A 44 -0.42 11.53 -14.31
CA ILE A 44 1.03 11.39 -14.49
C ILE A 44 1.26 10.51 -15.72
N PRO A 45 2.18 10.86 -16.64
CA PRO A 45 2.48 10.02 -17.79
C PRO A 45 3.11 8.69 -17.39
N THR A 46 2.97 7.68 -18.24
CA THR A 46 3.64 6.39 -18.07
C THR A 46 5.16 6.59 -18.02
N GLY A 47 5.85 5.76 -17.24
CA GLY A 47 7.31 5.86 -17.08
C GLY A 47 7.79 6.91 -16.07
N ALA A 48 6.92 7.78 -15.55
CA ALA A 48 7.30 8.78 -14.54
C ALA A 48 7.30 8.25 -13.08
N GLY A 49 7.41 6.93 -12.89
CA GLY A 49 7.57 6.31 -11.57
C GLY A 49 6.32 6.30 -10.68
N LYS A 50 5.12 6.11 -11.25
CA LYS A 50 3.83 6.10 -10.50
C LYS A 50 3.82 5.12 -9.32
N THR A 51 4.54 4.01 -9.45
CA THR A 51 4.62 2.96 -8.42
C THR A 51 5.18 3.48 -7.09
N LEU A 52 5.92 4.59 -7.09
CA LEU A 52 6.43 5.22 -5.87
C LEU A 52 5.32 5.76 -4.95
N ALA A 53 4.07 5.82 -5.42
CA ALA A 53 2.90 6.06 -4.57
C ALA A 53 2.74 5.00 -3.47
N LEU A 54 3.18 3.75 -3.69
CA LEU A 54 3.23 2.72 -2.65
C LEU A 54 4.14 3.12 -1.49
N ASP A 55 5.32 3.62 -1.82
CA ASP A 55 6.30 4.10 -0.85
C ASP A 55 5.75 5.29 -0.05
N ILE A 56 5.09 6.25 -0.73
CA ILE A 56 4.45 7.40 -0.07
C ILE A 56 3.39 6.93 0.92
N ALA A 57 2.55 5.97 0.54
CA ALA A 57 1.51 5.43 1.41
C ALA A 57 2.09 4.74 2.65
N LEU A 58 3.09 3.88 2.48
CA LEU A 58 3.71 3.17 3.59
C LEU A 58 4.49 4.12 4.51
N PHE A 59 5.20 5.09 3.93
CA PHE A 59 5.91 6.12 4.69
C PHE A 59 4.94 7.01 5.48
N SER A 60 3.80 7.37 4.90
CA SER A 60 2.75 8.14 5.58
C SER A 60 2.12 7.34 6.72
N LEU A 61 1.94 6.03 6.56
CA LEU A 61 1.51 5.13 7.64
C LEU A 61 2.51 5.08 8.79
N ALA A 62 3.81 5.07 8.49
CA ALA A 62 4.85 5.16 9.52
C ALA A 62 4.90 6.56 10.18
N ALA A 63 4.53 7.61 9.45
CA ALA A 63 4.51 8.98 9.96
C ALA A 63 3.34 9.22 10.92
N ASP A 64 2.13 8.84 10.51
CA ASP A 64 0.90 9.00 11.26
C ASP A 64 -0.08 7.83 10.99
N PRO A 65 -0.09 6.82 11.87
CA PRO A 65 -0.97 5.66 11.74
C PRO A 65 -2.47 5.96 11.88
N SER A 66 -2.83 7.15 12.37
CA SER A 66 -4.23 7.56 12.54
C SER A 66 -4.79 8.21 11.28
N ALA A 67 -3.93 8.76 10.42
CA ALA A 67 -4.30 9.46 9.20
C ALA A 67 -4.11 8.62 7.92
N ALA A 68 -3.47 7.45 8.02
CA ALA A 68 -3.12 6.62 6.87
C ALA A 68 -3.66 5.18 7.03
N PRO A 69 -4.23 4.59 5.96
CA PRO A 69 -4.74 3.23 6.02
C PRO A 69 -3.66 2.16 6.22
N ARG A 70 -3.96 1.11 7.00
CA ARG A 70 -3.01 -0.01 7.20
C ARG A 70 -2.83 -0.89 5.97
N ARG A 71 -3.81 -0.91 5.07
CA ARG A 71 -3.79 -1.75 3.86
C ARG A 71 -3.62 -0.88 2.63
N ILE A 72 -2.59 -1.14 1.86
CA ILE A 72 -2.26 -0.39 0.65
C ILE A 72 -2.39 -1.35 -0.53
N VAL A 73 -3.32 -1.07 -1.42
CA VAL A 73 -3.67 -1.96 -2.53
C VAL A 73 -3.35 -1.29 -3.85
N PHE A 74 -2.30 -1.74 -4.51
CA PHE A 74 -1.93 -1.29 -5.85
C PHE A 74 -2.60 -2.21 -6.89
N VAL A 75 -3.53 -1.65 -7.64
CA VAL A 75 -4.35 -2.38 -8.60
C VAL A 75 -3.89 -2.06 -10.00
N VAL A 76 -3.56 -3.11 -10.76
CA VAL A 76 -3.15 -3.01 -12.17
C VAL A 76 -4.12 -3.78 -13.05
N ASP A 77 -4.27 -3.32 -14.28
CA ASP A 77 -5.11 -4.01 -15.27
C ASP A 77 -4.45 -5.31 -15.80
N ARG A 78 -3.11 -5.31 -15.92
CA ARG A 78 -2.37 -6.39 -16.59
C ARG A 78 -1.49 -7.21 -15.63
N ARG A 79 -1.55 -8.55 -15.77
CA ARG A 79 -0.78 -9.50 -14.96
C ARG A 79 0.74 -9.32 -15.04
N VAL A 80 1.27 -8.92 -16.20
CA VAL A 80 2.72 -8.72 -16.39
C VAL A 80 3.24 -7.59 -15.51
N ILE A 81 2.42 -6.54 -15.32
CA ILE A 81 2.79 -5.36 -14.52
C ILE A 81 2.85 -5.73 -13.03
N VAL A 82 2.02 -6.68 -12.58
CA VAL A 82 2.06 -7.18 -11.19
C VAL A 82 3.46 -7.64 -10.82
N THR A 83 4.13 -8.41 -11.68
CA THR A 83 5.48 -8.93 -11.41
C THR A 83 6.50 -7.81 -11.20
N GLN A 84 6.44 -6.74 -12.02
CA GLN A 84 7.35 -5.61 -11.91
C GLN A 84 7.13 -4.83 -10.61
N VAL A 85 5.87 -4.54 -10.28
CA VAL A 85 5.52 -3.83 -9.05
C VAL A 85 5.88 -4.68 -7.83
N ALA A 86 5.64 -5.99 -7.90
CA ALA A 86 6.01 -6.93 -6.84
C ALA A 86 7.52 -6.97 -6.58
N GLY A 87 8.36 -6.93 -7.63
CA GLY A 87 9.82 -6.82 -7.47
C GLY A 87 10.22 -5.58 -6.67
N ARG A 88 9.58 -4.43 -6.95
CA ARG A 88 9.83 -3.19 -6.20
C ARG A 88 9.37 -3.28 -4.74
N VAL A 89 8.20 -3.86 -4.46
CA VAL A 89 7.73 -4.02 -3.08
C VAL A 89 8.62 -4.98 -2.29
N ARG A 90 9.16 -6.02 -2.93
CA ARG A 90 10.16 -6.91 -2.32
C ARG A 90 11.45 -6.16 -2.00
N GLN A 91 11.96 -5.32 -2.90
CA GLN A 91 13.13 -4.48 -2.63
C GLN A 91 12.89 -3.55 -1.43
N LEU A 92 11.71 -2.94 -1.34
CA LEU A 92 11.32 -2.10 -0.22
C LEU A 92 11.25 -2.89 1.10
N LEU A 93 10.64 -4.07 1.08
CA LEU A 93 10.54 -4.98 2.23
C LEU A 93 11.93 -5.42 2.71
N GLU A 94 12.82 -5.76 1.79
CA GLU A 94 14.21 -6.15 2.07
C GLU A 94 14.99 -4.99 2.68
N ALA A 95 14.93 -3.79 2.10
CA ALA A 95 15.62 -2.61 2.63
C ALA A 95 15.16 -2.26 4.06
N LEU A 96 13.86 -2.36 4.34
CA LEU A 96 13.31 -2.13 5.69
C LEU A 96 13.64 -3.27 6.66
N GLY A 97 13.75 -4.51 6.19
CA GLY A 97 14.07 -5.68 7.00
C GLY A 97 15.54 -5.81 7.36
N GLN A 98 16.44 -5.42 6.46
CA GLN A 98 17.90 -5.58 6.60
C GLN A 98 18.63 -4.32 7.11
N SER A 99 17.91 -3.24 7.44
CA SER A 99 18.54 -2.00 7.88
C SER A 99 19.31 -2.19 9.21
N GLN A 100 20.64 -2.29 9.14
CA GLN A 100 21.53 -2.46 10.29
C GLN A 100 21.92 -1.13 10.95
N ASP A 101 21.87 -0.04 10.19
CA ASP A 101 22.14 1.30 10.70
C ASP A 101 20.92 1.84 11.44
N SER A 102 21.00 1.81 12.78
CA SER A 102 19.91 2.19 13.68
C SER A 102 19.54 3.68 13.60
N ASP A 103 20.47 4.52 13.12
CA ASP A 103 20.29 5.97 12.99
C ASP A 103 19.76 6.38 11.60
N SER A 104 19.66 5.43 10.67
CA SER A 104 19.14 5.71 9.33
C SER A 104 17.62 5.96 9.33
N ILE A 105 17.16 6.78 8.37
CA ILE A 105 15.73 7.00 8.15
C ILE A 105 14.98 5.70 7.80
N VAL A 106 15.65 4.75 7.13
CA VAL A 106 15.07 3.44 6.80
C VAL A 106 14.82 2.62 8.07
N ALA A 107 15.76 2.60 9.01
CA ALA A 107 15.59 1.94 10.30
C ALA A 107 14.49 2.60 11.14
N GLU A 108 14.39 3.93 11.16
CA GLU A 108 13.31 4.64 11.87
C GLU A 108 11.94 4.30 11.27
N VAL A 109 11.78 4.32 9.94
CA VAL A 109 10.54 3.91 9.27
C VAL A 109 10.19 2.46 9.61
N SER A 110 11.16 1.54 9.51
CA SER A 110 10.98 0.12 9.82
C SER A 110 10.53 -0.09 11.27
N ARG A 111 11.20 0.57 12.24
CA ARG A 111 10.86 0.53 13.66
C ARG A 111 9.44 1.04 13.91
N ARG A 112 9.05 2.17 13.30
CA ARG A 112 7.68 2.70 13.46
C ARG A 112 6.63 1.74 12.94
N LEU A 113 6.81 1.17 11.75
CA LEU A 113 5.89 0.18 11.20
C LEU A 113 5.75 -1.04 12.12
N ARG A 114 6.87 -1.56 12.64
CA ARG A 114 6.91 -2.68 13.60
C ARG A 114 6.17 -2.38 14.90
N THR A 115 6.30 -1.16 15.42
CA THR A 115 5.59 -0.74 16.64
C THR A 115 4.07 -0.72 16.50
N LEU A 116 3.53 -0.67 15.28
CA LEU A 116 2.06 -0.66 15.04
C LEU A 116 1.34 -1.95 15.42
N PHE A 117 2.09 -3.06 15.55
CA PHE A 117 1.55 -4.39 15.84
C PHE A 117 2.31 -5.11 16.96
N GLY A 118 3.02 -4.35 17.82
CA GLY A 118 3.33 -4.82 19.17
C GLY A 118 4.73 -5.40 19.41
N SER A 119 5.71 -5.23 18.52
CA SER A 119 7.11 -5.45 18.90
C SER A 119 8.07 -4.61 18.06
N PRO A 120 9.01 -3.85 18.66
CA PRO A 120 10.08 -3.16 17.93
C PRO A 120 11.20 -4.10 17.47
N ASP A 121 11.07 -5.41 17.72
CA ASP A 121 12.08 -6.43 17.44
C ASP A 121 12.45 -6.46 15.94
N THR A 122 13.76 -6.49 15.68
CA THR A 122 14.34 -6.49 14.35
C THR A 122 14.06 -7.77 13.56
N ASP A 123 13.71 -8.86 14.25
CA ASP A 123 13.42 -10.15 13.61
C ASP A 123 12.01 -10.22 12.99
N GLN A 124 11.15 -9.22 13.24
CA GLN A 124 9.80 -9.18 12.66
C GLN A 124 9.76 -8.44 11.32
N ILE A 125 8.89 -8.89 10.43
CA ILE A 125 8.64 -8.23 9.13
C ILE A 125 8.02 -6.84 9.35
N PRO A 126 8.47 -5.78 8.67
CA PRO A 126 7.92 -4.43 8.87
C PRO A 126 6.50 -4.29 8.29
N PHE A 127 6.15 -5.10 7.29
CA PHE A 127 4.81 -5.19 6.72
C PHE A 127 4.64 -6.53 5.98
N VAL A 128 3.40 -6.95 5.76
CA VAL A 128 3.05 -8.10 4.94
C VAL A 128 2.95 -7.68 3.47
N PHE A 129 3.52 -8.49 2.57
CA PHE A 129 3.38 -8.30 1.13
C PHE A 129 2.71 -9.52 0.50
N ALA A 130 1.71 -9.30 -0.38
CA ALA A 130 1.13 -10.37 -1.19
C ALA A 130 0.77 -9.92 -2.62
N GLU A 131 0.85 -10.88 -3.55
CA GLU A 131 0.40 -10.73 -4.94
C GLU A 131 -0.96 -11.41 -5.13
N LEU A 132 -1.96 -10.66 -5.60
CA LEU A 132 -3.28 -11.18 -5.90
C LEU A 132 -3.51 -11.17 -7.42
N ARG A 133 -3.07 -12.24 -8.09
CA ARG A 133 -3.29 -12.42 -9.53
C ARG A 133 -3.61 -13.86 -9.90
N GLY A 134 -4.36 -14.05 -10.99
CA GLY A 134 -4.57 -15.39 -11.55
C GLY A 134 -3.27 -15.98 -12.13
N GLY A 135 -3.06 -17.29 -11.94
CA GLY A 135 -1.91 -18.03 -12.49
C GLY A 135 -0.73 -18.21 -11.53
N ILE A 136 -0.85 -17.79 -10.27
CA ILE A 136 0.06 -18.15 -9.16
C ILE A 136 -0.78 -18.85 -8.08
N ALA A 137 -0.14 -19.73 -7.29
CA ALA A 137 -0.74 -20.22 -6.05
C ALA A 137 -1.21 -19.02 -5.20
N LEU A 138 -2.48 -19.02 -4.81
CA LEU A 138 -3.02 -17.94 -4.01
C LEU A 138 -2.35 -17.96 -2.64
N ASP A 139 -1.53 -16.95 -2.38
CA ASP A 139 -1.07 -16.68 -1.03
C ASP A 139 -2.18 -15.93 -0.30
N ASP A 140 -3.03 -16.66 0.43
CA ASP A 140 -4.06 -16.08 1.28
C ASP A 140 -3.53 -15.82 2.71
N SER A 141 -2.23 -16.04 2.98
CA SER A 141 -1.65 -15.84 4.31
C SER A 141 -1.71 -14.39 4.78
N TRP A 142 -1.78 -13.43 3.85
CA TRP A 142 -1.91 -12.01 4.20
C TRP A 142 -3.16 -11.70 5.03
N ALA A 143 -4.23 -12.49 4.89
CA ALA A 143 -5.46 -12.31 5.65
C ALA A 143 -5.35 -12.79 7.11
N SER A 144 -4.30 -13.55 7.45
CA SER A 144 -4.09 -14.12 8.79
C SER A 144 -3.55 -13.12 9.82
N ARG A 145 -2.95 -12.01 9.37
CA ARG A 145 -2.35 -10.97 10.21
C ARG A 145 -2.95 -9.59 9.93
N PRO A 146 -4.25 -9.39 10.25
CA PRO A 146 -4.94 -8.13 9.99
C PRO A 146 -4.41 -6.95 10.83
N ASP A 147 -3.64 -7.26 11.88
CA ASP A 147 -2.94 -6.33 12.76
C ASP A 147 -1.73 -5.67 12.09
N VAL A 148 -1.06 -6.37 11.17
CA VAL A 148 0.18 -5.92 10.52
C VAL A 148 -0.14 -5.07 9.28
N PRO A 149 0.57 -3.94 9.05
CA PRO A 149 0.49 -3.21 7.78
C PRO A 149 0.65 -4.16 6.59
N THR A 150 -0.16 -3.97 5.54
CA THR A 150 -0.18 -4.88 4.40
C THR A 150 -0.12 -4.11 3.09
N VAL A 151 0.80 -4.51 2.20
CA VAL A 151 0.87 -4.04 0.82
C VAL A 151 0.42 -5.17 -0.10
N LEU A 152 -0.61 -4.91 -0.89
CA LEU A 152 -1.17 -5.86 -1.86
C LEU A 152 -0.94 -5.32 -3.27
N VAL A 153 -0.42 -6.17 -4.16
CA VAL A 153 -0.37 -5.86 -5.60
C VAL A 153 -1.31 -6.82 -6.30
N SER A 154 -2.34 -6.28 -6.95
CA SER A 154 -3.47 -7.07 -7.40
C SER A 154 -3.88 -6.75 -8.83
N THR A 155 -4.48 -7.72 -9.50
CA THR A 155 -5.33 -7.42 -10.66
C THR A 155 -6.71 -6.94 -10.19
N VAL A 156 -7.41 -6.21 -11.07
CA VAL A 156 -8.78 -5.75 -10.84
C VAL A 156 -9.71 -6.91 -10.47
N ASP A 157 -9.64 -8.01 -11.21
CA ASP A 157 -10.47 -9.21 -10.98
C ASP A 157 -10.31 -9.81 -9.58
N GLN A 158 -9.08 -9.88 -9.06
CA GLN A 158 -8.81 -10.55 -7.80
C GLN A 158 -9.28 -9.72 -6.61
N VAL A 159 -9.05 -8.41 -6.65
CA VAL A 159 -9.50 -7.52 -5.57
C VAL A 159 -10.98 -7.18 -5.67
N GLY A 160 -11.48 -6.93 -6.89
CA GLY A 160 -12.88 -6.62 -7.15
C GLY A 160 -13.80 -7.77 -6.77
N SER A 161 -13.44 -9.01 -7.10
CA SER A 161 -14.22 -10.18 -6.68
C SER A 161 -14.26 -10.32 -5.16
N ARG A 162 -13.16 -10.04 -4.45
CA ARG A 162 -13.09 -10.09 -2.97
C ARG A 162 -13.96 -9.01 -2.32
N LEU A 163 -13.92 -7.77 -2.82
CA LEU A 163 -14.79 -6.68 -2.36
C LEU A 163 -16.29 -6.99 -2.53
N LEU A 164 -16.64 -7.77 -3.56
CA LEU A 164 -18.02 -8.17 -3.85
C LEU A 164 -18.42 -9.51 -3.21
N PHE A 165 -17.72 -9.97 -2.17
CA PHE A 165 -18.00 -11.23 -1.46
C PHE A 165 -17.95 -12.48 -2.37
N ARG A 166 -17.17 -12.41 -3.46
CA ARG A 166 -17.04 -13.46 -4.48
C ARG A 166 -15.58 -13.78 -4.81
N GLY A 167 -14.67 -13.56 -3.85
CA GLY A 167 -13.23 -13.67 -4.03
C GLY A 167 -12.79 -14.92 -4.79
N TYR A 168 -12.07 -14.73 -5.89
CA TYR A 168 -11.54 -15.84 -6.67
C TYR A 168 -10.53 -16.66 -5.87
N GLY A 169 -10.79 -17.97 -5.82
CA GLY A 169 -10.03 -18.95 -5.05
C GLY A 169 -10.11 -18.78 -3.52
N VAL A 170 -11.03 -17.94 -3.03
CA VAL A 170 -11.31 -17.79 -1.60
C VAL A 170 -12.45 -18.71 -1.18
N SER A 171 -12.25 -19.45 -0.08
CA SER A 171 -13.26 -20.35 0.48
C SER A 171 -14.53 -19.58 0.89
N ARG A 172 -15.69 -20.24 0.91
CA ARG A 172 -16.97 -19.56 1.25
C ARG A 172 -16.92 -18.86 2.61
N GLY A 173 -16.30 -19.47 3.62
CA GLY A 173 -16.16 -18.89 4.96
C GLY A 173 -15.22 -17.69 5.03
N MET A 174 -14.21 -17.61 4.15
CA MET A 174 -13.25 -16.51 4.13
C MET A 174 -13.71 -15.30 3.29
N ARG A 175 -14.73 -15.44 2.43
CA ARG A 175 -15.20 -14.33 1.57
C ARG A 175 -15.58 -13.07 2.35
N PRO A 176 -16.35 -13.14 3.46
CA PRO A 176 -16.66 -11.95 4.24
C PRO A 176 -15.42 -11.34 4.90
N ILE A 177 -14.45 -12.17 5.31
CA ILE A 177 -13.20 -11.71 5.92
C ILE A 177 -12.39 -10.91 4.89
N HIS A 178 -12.17 -11.46 3.70
CA HIS A 178 -11.45 -10.74 2.64
C HIS A 178 -12.17 -9.45 2.22
N ALA A 179 -13.51 -9.49 2.13
CA ALA A 179 -14.31 -8.30 1.82
C ALA A 179 -14.15 -7.22 2.90
N GLY A 180 -14.20 -7.60 4.18
CA GLY A 180 -14.00 -6.67 5.30
C GLY A 180 -12.59 -6.11 5.37
N LEU A 181 -11.56 -6.95 5.16
CA LEU A 181 -10.17 -6.50 5.16
C LEU A 181 -9.87 -5.52 4.02
N LEU A 182 -10.40 -5.77 2.82
CA LEU A 182 -10.20 -4.89 1.67
C LEU A 182 -11.16 -3.68 1.66
N GLY A 183 -12.31 -3.81 2.29
CA GLY A 183 -13.34 -2.77 2.34
C GLY A 183 -13.21 -1.80 3.51
N CYS A 184 -12.32 -2.07 4.47
CA CYS A 184 -12.12 -1.24 5.65
C CYS A 184 -10.64 -0.93 5.83
N ASP A 185 -10.32 0.32 6.19
CA ASP A 185 -8.94 0.75 6.50
C ASP A 185 -7.96 0.40 5.36
N ALA A 186 -8.37 0.75 4.12
CA ALA A 186 -7.64 0.43 2.91
C ALA A 186 -7.52 1.64 1.94
N LEU A 187 -6.32 1.84 1.41
CA LEU A 187 -6.01 2.73 0.31
C LEU A 187 -5.95 1.93 -0.99
N PHE A 188 -6.73 2.34 -2.00
CA PHE A 188 -6.66 1.79 -3.35
C PHE A 188 -5.92 2.75 -4.29
N LEU A 189 -4.82 2.28 -4.86
CA LEU A 189 -4.07 2.95 -5.92
C LEU A 189 -4.34 2.22 -7.22
N LEU A 190 -5.23 2.77 -8.06
CA LEU A 190 -5.62 2.17 -9.33
C LEU A 190 -4.77 2.73 -10.48
N ASP A 191 -3.89 1.90 -11.03
CA ASP A 191 -3.10 2.25 -12.19
C ASP A 191 -3.91 2.13 -13.49
N GLU A 192 -3.61 3.00 -14.45
CA GLU A 192 -4.31 3.11 -15.73
C GLU A 192 -5.84 3.01 -15.61
N VAL A 193 -6.42 3.84 -14.72
CA VAL A 193 -7.85 3.87 -14.38
C VAL A 193 -8.80 3.88 -15.59
N HIS A 194 -8.34 4.44 -16.72
CA HIS A 194 -9.11 4.49 -17.96
C HIS A 194 -9.39 3.10 -18.56
N LEU A 195 -8.58 2.09 -18.25
CA LEU A 195 -8.79 0.69 -18.62
C LEU A 195 -9.77 -0.03 -17.68
N SER A 196 -9.96 0.49 -16.47
CA SER A 196 -10.72 -0.16 -15.39
C SER A 196 -11.87 0.69 -14.85
N ARG A 197 -12.53 1.48 -15.73
CA ARG A 197 -13.62 2.41 -15.34
C ARG A 197 -14.74 1.76 -14.52
N PRO A 198 -15.21 0.52 -14.83
CA PRO A 198 -16.25 -0.12 -14.02
C PRO A 198 -15.78 -0.36 -12.57
N PHE A 199 -14.54 -0.80 -12.37
CA PHE A 199 -14.00 -1.02 -11.04
C PHE A 199 -13.82 0.30 -10.28
N ALA A 200 -13.35 1.35 -10.95
CA ALA A 200 -13.28 2.69 -10.37
C ALA A 200 -14.67 3.22 -9.94
N HIS A 201 -15.72 2.89 -10.69
CA HIS A 201 -17.09 3.20 -10.30
C HIS A 201 -17.50 2.41 -9.05
N THR A 202 -17.23 1.11 -9.00
CA THR A 202 -17.49 0.27 -7.82
C THR A 202 -16.83 0.84 -6.56
N LEU A 203 -15.55 1.26 -6.63
CA LEU A 203 -14.85 1.86 -5.49
C LEU A 203 -15.53 3.16 -5.03
N ARG A 204 -15.99 4.01 -5.96
CA ARG A 204 -16.74 5.24 -5.64
C ARG A 204 -18.06 4.94 -4.95
N GLU A 205 -18.81 3.95 -5.44
CA GLU A 205 -20.07 3.52 -4.81
C GLU A 205 -19.81 2.99 -3.40
N LEU A 206 -18.86 2.06 -3.24
CA LEU A 206 -18.51 1.50 -1.92
C LEU A 206 -18.14 2.60 -0.92
N ARG A 207 -17.36 3.60 -1.36
CA ARG A 207 -17.02 4.76 -0.53
C ARG A 207 -18.24 5.58 -0.11
N ALA A 208 -19.22 5.75 -0.99
CA ALA A 208 -20.44 6.50 -0.69
C ALA A 208 -21.36 5.77 0.29
N TYR A 209 -21.43 4.43 0.22
CA TYR A 209 -22.24 3.62 1.13
C TYR A 209 -21.56 3.37 2.50
N HIS A 210 -20.23 3.48 2.57
CA HIS A 210 -19.49 3.29 3.81
C HIS A 210 -19.67 4.49 4.76
N ARG A 211 -20.35 4.30 5.90
CA ARG A 211 -20.40 5.30 6.99
C ARG A 211 -19.04 5.37 7.70
N PRO A 212 -18.40 6.54 7.83
CA PRO A 212 -17.01 6.60 8.26
C PRO A 212 -16.85 6.46 9.78
N SER A 213 -15.81 5.73 10.17
CA SER A 213 -14.96 6.10 11.33
C SER A 213 -13.54 6.50 10.90
N SER A 214 -13.30 6.76 9.59
CA SER A 214 -12.04 7.06 8.85
C SER A 214 -11.51 5.87 7.99
N PRO A 215 -10.56 6.06 7.05
CA PRO A 215 -10.79 6.32 5.62
C PRO A 215 -10.78 5.09 4.67
N LEU A 216 -11.56 5.20 3.59
CA LEU A 216 -11.30 4.68 2.24
C LEU A 216 -11.01 5.89 1.34
N CYS A 217 -9.93 5.84 0.56
CA CYS A 217 -9.31 7.00 -0.12
C CYS A 217 -10.18 7.75 -1.11
#